data_AF-A0A1H2GEX3-F1
#
_entry.id   AF-A0A1H2GEX3-F1
#
_cell.length_a   1.000
_cell.length_b   1.000
_cell.length_c   1.000
_cell.angle_alpha   90.00
_cell.angle_beta   90.00
_cell.angle_gamma   90.00
#
_symmetry.space_group_name_H-M   'P 1'
#
loop_
_entity.id
_entity.type
_entity.pdbx_description
1 polymer ?
#
loop_
_entity_poly.entity_id
_entity_poly.type
_entity_poly.pdbx_seq_one_letter_code
_entity_poly.pdbx_strand_id
1 'polypeptide(L)'
;MKRESILNEVQAGNAVLIGSFLNASAERRNYKDKETGRLKTYATTRAWVTTSTKPVQVFEYKDDDFDVNKYIPPFKSGTPVVVRVRGMREESGVTIISGDIEALEN
;
A
#
# COMPACT_ATOMS: atom_id res chain seq x y z
N MET A 1 -8.81 -11.36 -4.36
CA MET A 1 -8.54 -12.35 -3.30
C MET A 1 -9.85 -12.92 -2.79
N LYS A 2 -9.96 -14.26 -2.78
CA LYS A 2 -11.14 -14.98 -2.28
C LYS A 2 -11.07 -15.17 -0.76
N ARG A 3 -12.23 -15.40 -0.13
CA ARG A 3 -12.34 -15.62 1.32
C ARG A 3 -11.43 -16.72 1.86
N GLU A 4 -11.32 -17.84 1.14
CA GLU A 4 -10.46 -18.97 1.54
C GLU A 4 -8.98 -18.57 1.60
N SER A 5 -8.51 -17.78 0.64
CA SER A 5 -7.13 -17.29 0.62
C SER A 5 -6.83 -16.37 1.82
N ILE A 6 -7.78 -15.53 2.21
CA ILE A 6 -7.64 -14.65 3.39
C ILE A 6 -7.52 -15.49 4.66
N LEU A 7 -8.37 -16.52 4.81
CA LEU A 7 -8.32 -17.42 5.95
C LEU A 7 -6.97 -18.15 6.03
N ASN A 8 -6.43 -18.59 4.88
CA ASN A 8 -5.13 -19.24 4.82
C ASN A 8 -3.99 -18.30 5.26
N GLU A 9 -4.01 -17.04 4.80
CA GLU A 9 -3.03 -16.03 5.23
C GLU A 9 -3.09 -15.81 6.75
N VAL A 10 -4.29 -15.68 7.31
CA VAL A 10 -4.48 -15.53 8.76
C VAL A 10 -4.01 -16.77 9.52
N GLN A 11 -4.33 -17.97 9.03
CA GLN A 11 -3.89 -19.23 9.65
C GLN A 11 -2.37 -19.42 9.58
N ALA A 12 -1.72 -18.90 8.52
CA ALA A 12 -0.27 -18.86 8.41
C ALA A 12 0.39 -17.81 9.32
N GLY A 13 -0.39 -17.02 10.05
CA GLY A 13 0.10 -15.96 10.93
C GLY A 13 0.41 -14.65 10.22
N ASN A 14 0.04 -14.51 8.94
CA ASN A 14 0.25 -13.26 8.20
C ASN A 14 -0.77 -12.21 8.64
N ALA A 15 -0.31 -10.96 8.78
CA ALA A 15 -1.17 -9.84 9.08
C ALA A 15 -1.89 -9.37 7.80
N VAL A 16 -3.22 -9.34 7.85
CA VAL A 16 -4.08 -8.83 6.77
C VAL A 16 -5.03 -7.78 7.32
N LEU A 17 -5.34 -6.80 6.48
CA LEU A 17 -6.30 -5.74 6.79
C LEU A 17 -7.35 -5.67 5.70
N ILE A 18 -8.62 -5.57 6.09
CA ILE A 18 -9.75 -5.51 5.16
C ILE A 18 -10.35 -4.10 5.25
N GLY A 19 -10.66 -3.52 4.10
CA GLY A 19 -11.26 -2.19 4.04
C GLY A 19 -11.79 -1.83 2.66
N SER A 20 -12.09 -0.56 2.47
CA SER A 20 -12.53 -0.01 1.20
C SER A 20 -11.50 0.97 0.66
N PHE A 21 -11.13 0.80 -0.61
CA PHE A 21 -10.23 1.71 -1.30
C PHE A 21 -10.87 3.11 -1.44
N LEU A 22 -10.11 4.18 -1.22
CA LEU A 22 -10.57 5.55 -1.43
C LEU A 22 -9.95 6.18 -2.67
N ASN A 23 -8.63 6.34 -2.64
CA ASN A 23 -7.85 6.93 -3.71
C ASN A 23 -6.40 6.44 -3.64
N ALA A 24 -5.63 6.70 -4.69
CA ALA A 24 -4.20 6.49 -4.67
C ALA A 24 -3.48 7.56 -5.49
N SER A 25 -2.25 7.83 -5.12
CA SER A 25 -1.33 8.66 -5.87
C SER A 25 0.01 7.95 -6.03
N ALA A 26 0.77 8.36 -7.03
CA ALA A 26 2.16 8.01 -7.17
C ALA A 26 3.01 9.27 -7.01
N GLU A 27 4.20 9.13 -6.41
CA GLU A 27 5.16 10.21 -6.26
C GLU A 27 6.59 9.69 -6.46
N ARG A 28 7.47 10.56 -6.99
CA ARG A 28 8.92 10.34 -6.95
C ARG A 28 9.47 11.04 -5.71
N ARG A 29 10.23 10.30 -4.89
CA ARG A 29 10.96 10.87 -3.75
C ARG A 29 12.45 10.75 -3.96
N ASN A 30 13.14 11.83 -3.64
CA ASN A 30 14.58 11.84 -3.58
C ASN A 30 15.02 11.45 -2.17
N TYR A 31 16.03 10.59 -2.09
CA TYR A 31 16.74 10.30 -0.85
C TYR A 31 18.23 10.37 -1.08
N LYS A 32 18.96 10.65 -0.01
CA LYS A 32 20.41 10.55 -0.02
C LYS A 32 20.78 9.10 0.30
N ASP A 33 21.41 8.44 -0.66
CA ASP A 33 21.97 7.11 -0.49
C ASP A 33 23.09 7.17 0.55
N LYS A 34 23.00 6.35 1.60
CA LYS A 34 23.92 6.41 2.75
C LYS A 34 25.33 5.90 2.42
N GLU A 35 25.45 5.01 1.45
CA GLU A 35 26.72 4.38 1.08
C GLU A 35 27.49 5.25 0.08
N THR A 36 26.80 5.74 -0.94
CA THR A 36 27.41 6.51 -2.03
C THR A 36 27.35 8.02 -1.81
N GLY A 37 26.53 8.49 -0.86
CA GLY A 37 26.31 9.91 -0.59
C GLY A 37 25.54 10.66 -1.69
N ARG A 38 25.18 9.99 -2.79
CA ARG A 38 24.49 10.57 -3.94
C ARG A 38 22.98 10.65 -3.70
N LEU A 39 22.33 11.60 -4.35
CA LEU A 39 20.88 11.64 -4.42
C LEU A 39 20.40 10.55 -5.37
N LYS A 40 19.56 9.64 -4.86
CA LYS A 40 18.81 8.68 -5.66
C LYS A 40 17.34 9.04 -5.59
N THR A 41 16.60 8.65 -6.63
CA THR A 41 15.16 8.84 -6.72
C THR A 41 14.50 7.48 -6.75
N TYR A 42 13.44 7.29 -5.97
CA TYR A 42 12.59 6.10 -6.05
C TYR A 42 11.15 6.53 -6.27
N ALA A 43 10.40 5.67 -6.96
CA ALA A 43 8.97 5.84 -7.13
C ALA A 43 8.22 5.09 -6.03
N THR A 44 7.10 5.68 -5.60
CA THR A 44 6.21 5.08 -4.62
C THR A 44 4.78 5.28 -5.02
N THR A 45 3.92 4.35 -4.60
CA THR A 45 2.47 4.54 -4.61
C THR A 45 1.97 4.62 -3.19
N ARG A 46 1.02 5.53 -2.96
CA ARG A 46 0.28 5.67 -1.71
C ARG A 46 -1.19 5.51 -1.99
N ALA A 47 -1.82 4.56 -1.34
CA ALA A 47 -3.24 4.32 -1.43
C ALA A 47 -3.90 4.52 -0.07
N TRP A 48 -5.04 5.19 -0.04
CA TRP A 48 -5.84 5.31 1.16
C TRP A 48 -6.90 4.22 1.20
N VAL A 49 -6.95 3.52 2.32
CA VAL A 49 -7.92 2.47 2.59
C VAL A 49 -8.67 2.82 3.87
N THR A 50 -9.99 2.89 3.78
CA THR A 50 -10.85 3.06 4.95
C THR A 50 -11.07 1.70 5.60
N THR A 51 -10.67 1.58 6.87
CA THR A 51 -11.03 0.42 7.70
C THR A 51 -12.29 0.69 8.49
N SER A 52 -12.75 -0.29 9.27
CA SER A 52 -13.86 -0.11 10.21
C SER A 52 -13.60 0.92 11.31
N THR A 53 -12.33 1.26 11.59
CA THR A 53 -11.98 2.16 12.71
C THR A 53 -11.41 3.49 12.24
N LYS A 54 -10.48 3.48 11.29
CA LYS A 54 -9.81 4.67 10.77
C LYS A 54 -9.30 4.49 9.34
N PRO A 55 -9.12 5.58 8.58
CA PRO A 55 -8.37 5.50 7.33
C PRO A 55 -6.90 5.19 7.60
N VAL A 56 -6.33 4.34 6.77
CA VAL A 56 -4.89 3.99 6.77
C VAL A 56 -4.30 4.29 5.41
N GLN A 57 -3.02 4.62 5.37
CA GLN A 57 -2.28 4.81 4.13
C GLN A 57 -1.43 3.56 3.87
N VAL A 58 -1.67 2.90 2.75
CA VAL A 58 -0.84 1.80 2.25
C VAL A 58 0.22 2.38 1.34
N PHE A 59 1.46 2.00 1.58
CA PHE A 59 2.65 2.49 0.91
C PHE A 59 3.36 1.32 0.25
N GLU A 60 3.75 1.51 -1.02
CA GLU A 60 4.46 0.50 -1.81
C GLU A 60 5.65 1.16 -2.54
N TYR A 61 6.82 0.52 -2.45
CA TYR A 61 7.97 0.85 -3.28
C TYR A 61 7.77 0.27 -4.68
N LYS A 62 8.09 1.05 -5.71
CA LYS A 62 8.05 0.60 -7.10
C LYS A 62 9.45 0.48 -7.66
N ASP A 63 9.59 -0.38 -8.66
CA ASP A 63 10.83 -0.57 -9.41
C ASP A 63 11.23 0.71 -10.15
N ASP A 64 12.50 0.80 -10.55
CA ASP A 64 13.09 2.01 -11.15
C ASP A 64 12.41 2.41 -12.48
N ASP A 65 11.86 1.44 -13.20
CA ASP A 65 11.16 1.62 -14.48
C ASP A 65 9.73 2.17 -14.33
N PHE A 66 9.25 2.37 -13.10
CA PHE A 66 7.89 2.86 -12.86
C PHE A 66 7.73 4.34 -13.23
N ASP A 67 6.81 4.61 -14.16
CA ASP A 67 6.45 5.96 -14.60
C ASP A 67 5.28 6.52 -13.78
N VAL A 68 5.61 7.34 -12.79
CA VAL A 68 4.65 8.03 -11.90
C VAL A 68 3.61 8.84 -12.67
N ASN A 69 3.95 9.42 -13.82
CA ASN A 69 3.01 10.27 -14.59
C ASN A 69 1.95 9.46 -15.32
N LYS A 70 2.21 8.17 -15.54
CA LYS A 70 1.27 7.23 -16.18
C LYS A 70 0.50 6.39 -15.16
N TYR A 71 0.70 6.63 -13.88
CA TYR A 71 0.03 5.86 -12.85
C TYR A 71 -1.47 6.12 -12.85
N ILE A 72 -2.24 5.04 -13.02
CA ILE A 72 -3.68 5.03 -12.84
C ILE A 72 -3.97 4.17 -11.62
N PRO A 73 -4.75 4.66 -10.63
CA PRO A 73 -5.15 3.87 -9.48
C PRO A 73 -5.78 2.54 -9.92
N PRO A 74 -5.36 1.40 -9.35
CA PRO A 74 -5.83 0.08 -9.77
C PRO A 74 -7.29 -0.20 -9.40
N PHE A 75 -7.85 0.58 -8.46
CA PHE A 75 -9.21 0.39 -7.95
C PHE A 75 -10.00 1.69 -7.97
N LYS A 76 -11.33 1.57 -8.04
CA LYS A 76 -12.25 2.71 -7.87
C LYS A 76 -12.52 2.96 -6.38
N SER A 77 -12.84 4.20 -6.01
CA SER A 77 -13.28 4.51 -4.65
C SER A 77 -14.49 3.63 -4.26
N GLY A 78 -14.49 3.14 -3.02
CA GLY A 78 -15.49 2.21 -2.49
C GLY A 78 -15.22 0.73 -2.80
N THR A 79 -14.25 0.40 -3.64
CA THR A 79 -13.93 -1.02 -3.95
C THR A 79 -13.47 -1.73 -2.68
N PRO A 80 -14.09 -2.87 -2.31
CA PRO A 80 -13.62 -3.70 -1.21
C PRO A 80 -12.23 -4.27 -1.52
N VAL A 81 -11.29 -4.13 -0.59
CA VAL A 81 -9.90 -4.54 -0.75
C VAL A 81 -9.36 -5.25 0.49
N VAL A 82 -8.36 -6.09 0.27
CA VAL A 82 -7.51 -6.69 1.29
C VAL A 82 -6.11 -6.12 1.14
N VAL A 83 -5.49 -5.77 2.25
CA VAL A 83 -4.11 -5.32 2.34
C VAL A 83 -3.30 -6.40 3.04
N ARG A 84 -2.29 -6.96 2.36
CA ARG A 84 -1.30 -7.84 2.99
C ARG A 84 -0.25 -6.96 3.69
N VAL A 85 -0.23 -7.01 5.02
CA VAL A 85 0.61 -6.13 5.84
C VAL A 85 2.00 -6.75 6.00
N ARG A 86 3.03 -6.07 5.48
CA ARG A 86 4.45 -6.43 5.67
C ARG A 86 5.09 -5.62 6.79
N GLY A 87 4.56 -4.43 7.08
CA GLY A 87 5.04 -3.57 8.16
C GLY A 87 4.04 -2.46 8.45
N MET A 88 4.13 -1.90 9.66
CA MET A 88 3.28 -0.81 10.11
C MET A 88 4.13 0.22 10.85
N ARG A 89 3.86 1.49 10.59
CA ARG A 89 4.41 2.61 11.37
C ARG A 89 3.38 3.71 11.52
N GLU A 90 3.60 4.57 12.50
CA GLU A 90 2.81 5.78 12.68
C GLU A 90 3.67 6.99 12.32
N GLU A 91 3.13 7.89 11.50
CA GLU A 91 3.82 9.10 11.03
C GLU A 91 2.83 10.26 11.05
N SER A 92 3.10 11.28 11.87
CA SER A 92 2.25 12.48 11.98
C SER A 92 0.76 12.20 12.22
N GLY A 93 0.44 11.20 13.05
CA GLY A 93 -0.94 10.80 13.36
C GLY A 93 -1.63 9.94 12.30
N VAL A 94 -0.91 9.56 11.23
CA VAL A 94 -1.39 8.65 10.18
C VAL A 94 -0.75 7.28 10.36
N THR A 95 -1.56 6.23 10.33
CA THR A 95 -1.05 4.86 10.26
C THR A 95 -0.65 4.54 8.83
N ILE A 96 0.63 4.27 8.62
CA ILE A 96 1.22 3.88 7.35
C ILE A 96 1.51 2.39 7.39
N ILE A 97 0.96 1.68 6.42
CA ILE A 97 1.13 0.24 6.22
C ILE A 97 2.02 0.05 5.00
N SER A 98 3.11 -0.70 5.15
CA SER A 98 3.87 -1.22 4.02
C SER A 98 3.27 -2.55 3.60
N GLY A 99 2.82 -2.67 2.36
CA GLY A 99 2.09 -3.86 1.93
C GLY A 99 1.52 -3.75 0.52
N ASP A 100 0.83 -4.81 0.12
CA ASP A 100 0.16 -4.91 -1.18
C ASP A 100 -1.35 -4.80 -1.00
N ILE A 101 -2.03 -4.19 -1.97
CA ILE A 101 -3.49 -4.13 -2.01
C ILE A 101 -4.01 -5.06 -3.10
N GLU A 102 -4.97 -5.89 -2.75
CA GLU A 102 -5.69 -6.76 -3.68
C GLU A 102 -7.20 -6.50 -3.57
N ALA A 103 -7.91 -6.56 -4.71
CA ALA A 103 -9.37 -6.51 -4.69
C ALA A 103 -9.93 -7.69 -3.88
N LEU A 104 -10.90 -7.44 -3.01
CA LEU A 104 -11.66 -8.52 -2.37
C LEU A 104 -12.72 -8.98 -3.37
N GLU A 105 -12.58 -10.22 -3.84
CA GLU A 105 -13.59 -10.82 -4.72
C GLU A 105 -14.71 -11.40 -3.84
N ASN A 106 -15.95 -11.16 -4.26
CA ASN A 106 -17.12 -11.79 -3.63
C ASN A 106 -17.10 -13.31 -3.82
#